data_AF-A0A821Z839-F1
#
_entry.id   AF-A0A821Z839-F1
#
_cell.length_a   1.000
_cell.length_b   1.000
_cell.length_c   1.000
_cell.angle_alpha   90.00
_cell.angle_beta   90.00
_cell.angle_gamma   90.00
#
_symmetry.space_group_name_H-M   'P 1'
#
loop_
_entity.id
_entity.type
_entity.pdbx_description
1 polymer ?
#
loop_
_entity_poly.entity_id
_entity_poly.type
_entity_poly.pdbx_seq_one_letter_code
_entity_poly.pdbx_strand_id
1 'polypeptide(L)' 'INVTTQPTTISTLLGIIDSPVKTNLVPMKPVQTLKPGSFHVTLCIDNAEASRPTQKVLLEHLTKNSISFDVRKLNIGDFL' A
#
# COMPACT_ATOMS: atom_id res chain seq x y z
N ILE A 1 -32.86 -31.18 -44.73
CA ILE A 1 -33.23 -30.28 -43.62
C ILE A 1 -31.93 -29.94 -42.91
N ASN A 2 -31.32 -28.79 -43.20
CA ASN A 2 -30.07 -28.36 -42.56
C ASN A 2 -30.44 -27.54 -41.33
N VAL A 3 -30.18 -28.07 -40.14
CA VAL A 3 -30.37 -27.34 -38.88
C VAL A 3 -29.06 -26.62 -38.57
N THR A 4 -29.04 -25.31 -38.78
CA THR A 4 -27.92 -24.46 -38.41
C THR A 4 -28.01 -24.13 -36.92
N THR A 5 -27.21 -24.79 -36.08
CA THR A 5 -27.06 -24.42 -34.66
C THR A 5 -25.98 -23.35 -34.57
N GLN A 6 -26.36 -22.08 -34.36
CA GLN A 6 -25.40 -21.06 -33.96
C GLN A 6 -25.04 -21.23 -32.46
N PRO A 7 -23.75 -21.18 -32.10
CA PRO A 7 -23.33 -21.22 -30.71
C PRO A 7 -23.70 -19.90 -30.02
N THR A 8 -24.62 -19.96 -29.06
CA THR A 8 -24.98 -18.83 -28.20
C THR A 8 -23.97 -18.76 -27.05
N THR A 9 -23.25 -17.64 -26.92
CA THR A 9 -22.30 -17.43 -25.82
C THR A 9 -23.04 -17.09 -24.53
N ILE A 10 -22.44 -17.42 -23.37
CA ILE A 10 -23.03 -17.18 -22.04
C ILE A 10 -23.36 -15.70 -21.83
N SER A 11 -22.56 -14.77 -22.37
CA SER A 11 -22.80 -13.33 -22.29
C SER A 11 -24.15 -12.92 -22.89
N THR A 12 -24.55 -13.55 -23.99
CA THR A 12 -25.84 -13.29 -24.65
C THR A 12 -27.03 -13.84 -23.84
N LEU A 13 -26.84 -14.96 -23.13
CA LEU A 13 -27.89 -15.57 -22.30
C LEU A 13 -28.17 -14.76 -21.02
N LEU A 14 -27.16 -14.03 -20.51
CA LEU A 14 -27.25 -13.25 -19.28
C LEU A 14 -27.63 -11.78 -19.49
N GLY A 15 -27.85 -11.34 -20.74
CA GLY A 15 -28.20 -9.95 -21.05
C GLY A 15 -27.11 -8.95 -20.65
N ILE A 16 -25.86 -9.40 -20.49
CA ILE A 16 -24.73 -8.56 -20.12
C ILE A 16 -24.31 -7.81 -21.38
N ILE A 17 -24.74 -6.55 -21.46
CA ILE A 17 -24.25 -5.61 -22.46
C ILE A 17 -22.80 -5.33 -22.05
N ASP A 18 -21.82 -5.89 -22.77
CA ASP A 18 -20.40 -5.54 -22.65
C ASP A 18 -20.20 -4.09 -23.13
N SER A 19 -20.76 -3.13 -22.40
CA SER A 19 -20.37 -1.73 -22.52
C SER A 19 -18.97 -1.65 -21.93
N PRO A 20 -17.95 -1.19 -22.68
CA PRO A 20 -16.65 -0.95 -22.11
C PRO A 20 -16.83 0.10 -21.02
N VAL A 21 -16.69 -0.31 -19.76
CA VAL A 21 -16.59 0.62 -18.63
C VAL A 21 -15.35 1.45 -18.93
N LYS A 22 -15.56 2.66 -19.46
CA LYS A 22 -14.54 3.70 -19.52
C LYS A 22 -14.26 4.08 -18.07
N THR A 23 -13.41 3.31 -17.39
CA THR A 23 -12.75 3.79 -16.20
C THR A 23 -11.98 5.02 -16.67
N ASN A 24 -12.44 6.21 -16.30
CA ASN A 24 -11.64 7.42 -16.41
C ASN A 24 -10.45 7.20 -15.49
N LEU A 25 -9.39 6.57 -16.01
CA LEU A 25 -8.10 6.49 -15.37
C LEU A 25 -7.55 7.91 -15.38
N VAL A 26 -8.02 8.73 -14.43
CA VAL A 26 -7.40 10.02 -14.15
C VAL A 26 -5.96 9.71 -13.81
N PRO A 27 -4.97 10.19 -14.59
CA PRO A 27 -3.58 9.94 -14.27
C PRO A 27 -3.32 10.55 -12.90
N MET A 28 -3.15 9.70 -11.90
CA MET A 28 -2.87 10.14 -10.54
C MET A 28 -1.46 10.72 -10.55
N LYS A 29 -1.36 12.03 -10.73
CA LYS A 29 -0.09 12.72 -10.51
C LYS A 29 0.28 12.55 -9.04
N PRO A 30 1.52 12.17 -8.71
CA PRO A 30 1.97 12.15 -7.33
C PRO A 30 1.71 13.52 -6.69
N VAL A 31 1.12 13.51 -5.49
CA VAL A 31 0.85 14.73 -4.72
C VAL A 31 2.15 15.49 -4.45
N GLN A 32 3.25 14.74 -4.27
CA GLN A 32 4.58 15.29 -4.09
C GLN A 32 5.64 14.32 -4.64
N THR A 33 6.66 14.87 -5.28
CA THR A 33 7.87 14.14 -5.67
C THR A 33 9.03 14.63 -4.82
N LEU A 34 9.67 13.74 -4.07
CA LEU A 34 10.86 14.05 -3.29
C LEU A 34 12.10 13.92 -4.17
N LYS A 35 13.00 14.90 -4.11
CA LYS A 35 14.26 14.88 -4.85
C LYS A 35 15.38 14.27 -3.98
N PRO A 36 16.40 13.65 -4.57
CA PRO A 36 17.58 13.23 -3.82
C PRO A 36 18.15 14.40 -3.01
N GLY A 37 18.43 14.16 -1.72
CA GLY A 37 18.92 15.17 -0.78
C GLY A 37 17.85 16.14 -0.23
N SER A 38 16.60 16.08 -0.69
CA SER A 38 15.51 16.92 -0.17
C SER A 38 14.75 16.31 1.00
N PHE A 39 15.14 15.12 1.45
CA PHE A 39 14.50 14.40 2.54
C PHE A 39 15.53 13.62 3.33
N HIS A 40 15.18 13.31 4.58
CA HIS A 40 15.91 12.39 5.42
C HIS A 40 14.98 11.22 5.78
N VAL A 41 15.50 9.99 5.66
CA VAL A 41 14.76 8.79 6.05
C VAL A 41 15.06 8.51 7.51
N THR A 42 14.02 8.31 8.30
CA THR A 42 14.12 7.97 9.72
C THR A 42 13.36 6.67 9.97
N LEU A 43 13.84 5.85 10.91
CA LEU A 43 13.12 4.63 11.31
C LEU A 43 11.89 5.02 12.13
N CYS A 44 10.70 4.56 11.77
CA CYS A 44 9.53 4.74 12.62
C CYS A 44 9.27 3.48 13.43
N ILE A 45 9.13 3.62 14.75
CA ILE A 45 8.90 2.54 15.70
C ILE A 45 7.48 2.67 16.26
N ASP A 46 6.76 1.57 16.38
CA ASP A 46 5.46 1.58 17.05
C ASP A 46 5.58 1.90 18.54
N ASN A 47 4.62 2.67 19.06
CA ASN A 47 4.59 3.06 20.45
C ASN A 47 4.47 1.86 21.42
N ALA A 48 3.80 0.78 21.02
CA ALA A 48 3.72 -0.44 21.83
C ALA A 48 5.07 -1.17 21.93
N GLU A 49 5.99 -0.92 21.00
CA GLU A 49 7.36 -1.45 20.97
C GLU A 49 8.35 -0.50 21.68
N ALA A 50 8.05 0.78 21.77
CA ALA A 50 8.90 1.73 22.52
C ALA A 50 8.61 1.78 24.03
N SER A 51 7.40 1.39 24.45
CA SER A 51 6.92 1.60 25.82
C SER A 51 7.22 0.46 26.79
N ARG A 52 7.67 -0.71 26.31
CA ARG A 52 7.91 -1.84 27.22
C ARG A 52 9.25 -1.69 27.94
N PRO A 53 9.32 -2.02 29.24
CA PRO A 53 10.56 -1.93 30.01
C PRO A 53 11.73 -2.70 29.39
N THR A 54 11.45 -3.86 28.79
CA THR A 54 12.44 -4.71 28.11
C THR A 54 12.94 -4.12 26.79
N GLN A 55 12.21 -3.18 26.19
CA GLN A 55 12.51 -2.57 24.89
C GLN A 55 13.23 -1.23 25.01
N LYS A 56 13.46 -0.71 26.22
CA LYS A 56 14.38 0.42 26.43
C LYS A 56 15.78 0.14 25.86
N VAL A 57 16.21 -1.13 25.91
CA VAL A 57 17.47 -1.59 25.31
C VAL A 57 17.52 -1.31 23.81
N LEU A 58 16.41 -1.46 23.09
CA LEU A 58 16.34 -1.18 21.66
C LEU A 58 16.61 0.32 21.39
N LEU A 59 15.89 1.21 22.07
CA LEU A 59 16.01 2.65 21.87
C LEU A 59 17.41 3.15 22.26
N GLU A 60 17.98 2.61 23.34
CA GLU A 60 19.36 2.89 23.76
C GLU A 60 20.37 2.45 22.69
N HIS A 61 20.21 1.26 22.11
CA HIS A 61 21.10 0.79 21.05
C HIS A 61 20.95 1.61 19.77
N LEU A 62 19.73 1.99 19.38
CA LEU A 62 19.51 2.86 18.22
C LEU A 62 20.19 4.22 18.42
N THR A 63 20.01 4.82 19.60
CA THR A 63 20.64 6.08 19.98
C THR A 63 22.18 5.95 19.97
N LYS A 64 22.72 4.89 20.56
CA LYS A 64 24.17 4.63 20.62
C LYS A 64 24.79 4.50 19.21
N ASN A 65 24.04 3.97 18.25
CA ASN A 65 24.49 3.81 16.87
C ASN A 65 24.13 5.00 15.97
N SER A 66 23.64 6.11 16.55
CA SER A 66 23.25 7.32 15.80
C SER A 66 22.21 7.04 14.71
N ILE A 67 21.33 6.07 14.94
CA ILE A 67 20.20 5.81 14.06
C ILE A 67 19.11 6.83 14.39
N SER A 68 18.70 7.61 13.40
CA SER A 68 17.55 8.52 13.53
C SER A 68 16.27 7.68 13.58
N PHE A 69 15.42 7.91 14.59
CA PHE A 69 14.14 7.24 14.71
C PHE A 69 13.06 8.16 15.31
N ASP A 70 11.81 7.85 14.98
CA ASP A 70 10.61 8.42 15.59
C ASP A 70 9.78 7.31 16.24
N VAL A 71 9.08 7.64 17.32
CA VAL A 71 8.08 6.74 17.92
C VAL A 71 6.69 7.27 17.58
N ARG A 72 5.87 6.45 16.94
CA ARG A 72 4.49 6.80 16.55
C ARG A 72 3.55 5.63 16.80
N LYS A 73 2.25 5.90 16.83
CA LYS A 73 1.25 4.82 16.82
C LYS A 73 1.07 4.35 15.38
N LEU A 74 1.56 3.16 15.07
CA LEU A 74 1.38 2.53 13.78
C LEU A 74 0.05 1.78 13.74
N ASN A 75 -0.59 1.76 12.58
CA ASN A 75 -1.81 0.97 12.39
C ASN A 75 -1.51 -0.53 12.25
N ILE A 76 -0.38 -0.87 11.63
CA ILE A 76 0.07 -2.25 11.37
C ILE A 76 1.59 -2.27 11.42
N GLY A 77 2.15 -3.27 12.10
CA GLY A 77 3.59 -3.52 12.20
C GLY A 77 4.27 -2.74 13.31
N ASP A 78 5.51 -3.15 13.61
CA ASP A 78 6.31 -2.60 14.70
C ASP A 78 7.33 -1.56 14.20
N PHE A 79 7.72 -1.64 12.92
CA PHE A 79 8.74 -0.79 12.30
C PHE A 79 8.40 -0.49 10.83
N LEU A 80 8.69 0.74 10.36
CA LEU A 80 8.68 1.10 8.92
C LEU A 80 9.67 2.23 8.58
#